data_AF-A0A6I4TNJ5-F1
#
_entry.id   AF-A0A6I4TNJ5-F1
#
_cell.length_a   1.000
_cell.length_b   1.000
_cell.length_c   1.000
_cell.angle_alpha   90.00
_cell.angle_beta   90.00
_cell.angle_gamma   90.00
#
_symmetry.space_group_name_H-M   'P 1'
#
loop_
_entity.id
_entity.type
_entity.pdbx_description
1 polymer ?
#
loop_
_entity_poly.entity_id
_entity_poly.type
_entity_poly.pdbx_seq_one_letter_code
_entity_poly.pdbx_strand_id
1 'polypeptide(L)' 'MEDDLPRKRGPEDDLGYAGRLAGEVLDTYSQDELIERIRLLEAEIERVKSHHGRAAAQRKLADSLFKPRDSD' A
#
# COMPACT_ATOMS: atom_id res chain seq x y z
N MET A 1 3.84 27.59 3.89
CA MET A 1 3.29 26.60 4.84
C MET A 1 3.48 25.25 4.17
N GLU A 2 4.64 24.62 4.39
CA GLU A 2 5.08 23.40 3.68
C GLU A 2 4.86 22.12 4.50
N ASP A 3 4.03 22.16 5.55
CA ASP A 3 4.02 21.17 6.64
C ASP A 3 2.78 20.25 6.67
N ASP A 4 2.01 20.17 5.56
CA ASP A 4 0.79 19.33 5.45
C ASP A 4 0.89 18.26 4.34
N LEU A 5 2.12 17.90 3.94
CA LEU A 5 2.38 16.98 2.83
C LEU A 5 2.63 15.55 3.34
N PRO A 6 1.83 14.54 2.93
CA PRO A 6 2.14 13.14 3.20
C PRO A 6 3.54 12.79 2.66
N ARG A 7 4.40 12.20 3.51
CA ARG A 7 5.79 11.85 3.15
C ARG A 7 5.87 11.12 1.80
N LYS A 8 6.84 11.53 0.96
CA LYS A 8 7.32 10.78 -0.21
C LYS A 8 7.52 9.30 0.17
N ARG A 9 6.72 8.40 -0.41
CA ARG A 9 6.89 6.94 -0.21
C ARG A 9 7.74 6.42 -1.37
N GLY A 10 9.04 6.23 -1.11
CA GLY A 10 10.04 5.98 -2.15
C GLY A 10 9.93 4.64 -2.92
N PRO A 11 10.78 4.45 -3.96
CA PRO A 11 12.12 5.01 -3.97
C PRO A 11 12.18 6.50 -4.30
N GLU A 12 11.23 7.11 -5.05
CA GLU A 12 10.85 8.54 -4.89
C GLU A 12 9.50 8.99 -5.57
N ASP A 13 8.60 8.14 -6.10
CA ASP A 13 7.26 8.62 -6.55
C ASP A 13 6.15 7.54 -6.74
N ASP A 14 4.89 8.00 -6.76
CA ASP A 14 3.51 7.44 -6.83
C ASP A 14 3.27 5.92 -6.92
N LEU A 15 4.11 5.14 -7.60
CA LEU A 15 3.99 3.67 -7.69
C LEU A 15 5.03 2.91 -6.85
N GLY A 16 5.99 3.61 -6.24
CA GLY A 16 6.94 3.05 -5.27
C GLY A 16 7.64 1.76 -5.75
N TYR A 17 7.59 0.72 -4.92
CA TYR A 17 8.15 -0.60 -5.23
C TYR A 17 7.45 -1.31 -6.40
N ALA A 18 6.16 -1.03 -6.65
CA ALA A 18 5.45 -1.60 -7.81
C ALA A 18 6.00 -1.05 -9.13
N GLY A 19 6.38 0.23 -9.15
CA GLY A 19 7.07 0.84 -10.30
C GLY A 19 8.43 0.18 -10.59
N ARG A 20 9.20 -0.15 -9.55
CA ARG A 20 10.46 -0.92 -9.70
C ARG A 20 10.22 -2.33 -10.24
N LEU A 21 9.20 -3.01 -9.72
CA LEU A 21 8.83 -4.36 -10.15
C LEU A 21 8.45 -4.42 -11.64
N ALA A 22 7.69 -3.42 -12.10
CA ALA A 22 7.25 -3.32 -13.49
C ALA A 22 8.39 -3.07 -14.49
N GLY A 23 9.51 -2.48 -14.04
CA GLY A 23 10.68 -2.22 -14.88
C GLY A 23 11.67 -3.39 -14.95
N GLU A 24 11.41 -4.50 -14.28
CA GLU A 24 12.33 -5.64 -14.24
C GLU A 24 12.23 -6.50 -15.51
N VAL A 25 13.38 -6.91 -16.06
CA VAL A 25 13.44 -7.78 -17.24
C VAL A 25 13.13 -9.22 -16.82
N LEU A 26 12.10 -9.82 -17.42
CA LEU A 26 11.63 -11.17 -17.06
C LEU A 26 12.28 -12.29 -17.88
N ASP A 27 12.92 -11.96 -19.00
CA ASP A 27 13.44 -12.94 -19.97
C ASP A 27 14.56 -13.83 -19.42
N THR A 28 15.19 -13.44 -18.30
CA THR A 28 16.25 -14.21 -17.64
C THR A 28 15.74 -15.27 -16.66
N TYR A 29 14.45 -15.29 -16.36
CA TYR A 29 13.85 -16.22 -15.41
C TYR A 29 13.30 -17.47 -16.10
N SER A 30 13.45 -18.61 -15.44
CA SER A 30 12.74 -19.84 -15.78
C SER A 30 11.26 -19.76 -15.42
N GLN A 31 10.45 -20.68 -15.96
CA GLN A 31 9.01 -20.75 -15.65
C GLN A 31 8.75 -20.97 -14.15
N ASP A 32 9.53 -21.83 -13.50
CA ASP A 32 9.37 -22.12 -12.07
C ASP A 32 9.68 -20.90 -11.20
N GLU A 33 10.73 -20.14 -11.54
CA GLU A 33 11.06 -18.88 -10.86
C GLU A 33 9.97 -17.83 -11.01
N LEU A 34 9.36 -17.72 -12.20
CA LEU A 34 8.24 -16.82 -12.43
C LEU A 34 7.02 -17.21 -11.60
N ILE A 35 6.72 -18.51 -11.49
CA ILE A 35 5.60 -18.99 -10.67
C ILE A 35 5.84 -18.70 -9.19
N GLU A 36 7.03 -18.96 -8.67
CA GLU A 36 7.33 -18.66 -7.27
C GLU A 36 7.28 -17.15 -6.99
N ARG A 37 7.77 -16.33 -7.92
CA ARG A 37 7.66 -14.89 -7.82
C ARG A 37 6.21 -14.41 -7.80
N ILE A 38 5.34 -14.97 -8.65
CA ILE A 38 3.90 -14.68 -8.65
C ILE A 38 3.30 -14.99 -7.28
N ARG A 39 3.58 -16.18 -6.72
CA ARG A 39 3.08 -16.58 -5.40
C ARG A 39 3.43 -15.57 -4.31
N LEU A 40 4.68 -15.10 -4.29
CA LEU A 40 5.14 -14.14 -3.29
C LEU A 40 4.44 -12.77 -3.46
N LEU A 41 4.25 -12.32 -4.70
CA LEU A 41 3.55 -11.06 -4.98
C LEU A 41 2.06 -11.13 -4.63
N GLU A 42 1.40 -12.25 -4.86
CA GLU A 42 0.00 -12.45 -4.45
C GLU A 42 -0.15 -12.43 -2.93
N ALA A 43 0.75 -13.07 -2.19
CA ALA A 43 0.77 -13.02 -0.73
C ALA A 43 0.99 -11.59 -0.20
N GLU A 44 1.86 -10.82 -0.86
CA GLU A 44 2.08 -9.40 -0.58
C GLU A 44 0.80 -8.57 -0.80
N ILE A 45 0.11 -8.79 -1.91
CA ILE A 45 -1.16 -8.11 -2.24
C ILE A 45 -2.20 -8.36 -1.15
N GLU A 46 -2.36 -9.60 -0.70
CA GLU A 46 -3.32 -9.94 0.36
C GLU A 46 -2.93 -9.30 1.70
N ARG A 47 -1.64 -9.24 2.02
CA ARG A 47 -1.16 -8.53 3.21
C ARG A 47 -1.53 -7.04 3.16
N VAL A 48 -1.30 -6.38 2.03
CA VAL A 48 -1.61 -4.95 1.85
C VAL A 48 -3.12 -4.70 1.93
N LYS A 49 -3.95 -5.53 1.28
CA LYS A 49 -5.42 -5.44 1.38
C LYS A 49 -5.91 -5.55 2.82
N SER A 50 -5.39 -6.52 3.56
CA SER A 50 -5.73 -6.71 4.98
C SER A 50 -5.37 -5.50 5.83
N HIS A 51 -4.15 -4.95 5.64
CA HIS A 51 -3.72 -3.75 6.34
C HIS A 51 -4.60 -2.54 6.02
N HIS A 52 -4.91 -2.32 4.74
CA HIS A 52 -5.81 -1.25 4.30
C HIS A 52 -7.20 -1.36 4.94
N GLY A 53 -7.79 -2.57 4.93
CA GLY A 53 -9.09 -2.81 5.56
C GLY A 53 -9.10 -2.48 7.05
N ARG A 54 -8.05 -2.86 7.79
CA ARG A 54 -7.88 -2.51 9.20
C ARG A 54 -7.77 -1.01 9.43
N ALA A 55 -6.96 -0.31 8.63
CA ALA A 55 -6.79 1.13 8.73
C ALA A 55 -8.10 1.88 8.46
N ALA A 56 -8.89 1.44 7.47
CA ALA A 56 -10.21 1.99 7.18
C ALA A 56 -11.20 1.78 8.34
N ALA A 57 -11.20 0.60 8.98
CA ALA A 57 -12.01 0.33 10.16
C ALA A 57 -11.62 1.22 11.35
N GLN A 58 -10.31 1.39 11.59
CA GLN A 58 -9.80 2.26 12.66
C GLN A 58 -10.21 3.72 12.43
N ARG A 59 -10.15 4.22 11.19
CA ARG A 59 -10.61 5.57 10.86
C ARG A 59 -12.10 5.75 11.16
N LYS A 60 -12.95 4.82 10.74
CA LYS A 60 -14.40 4.86 11.04
C LYS A 60 -14.69 4.88 12.55
N LEU A 61 -13.93 4.12 13.34
CA LEU A 61 -14.05 4.13 14.80
C LEU A 61 -13.64 5.49 15.38
N ALA A 62 -12.53 6.07 14.91
CA ALA A 62 -12.10 7.39 15.33
C ALA A 62 -13.15 8.46 14.97
N ASP A 63 -13.70 8.44 13.75
CA ASP A 63 -14.73 9.37 13.32
C ASP A 63 -16.00 9.29 14.19
N SER A 64 -16.35 8.10 14.69
CA SER A 64 -17.47 7.91 15.61
C SER A 64 -17.19 8.41 17.03
N LEU A 65 -15.93 8.32 17.49
CA LEU A 65 -15.53 8.70 18.85
C LEU A 65 -15.26 10.20 18.98
N PHE A 66 -14.69 10.80 17.94
CA PHE A 66 -14.21 12.19 17.93
C PHE A 66 -15.07 13.12 17.10
N LYS A 67 -16.32 12.71 16.80
CA LYS A 67 -17.26 13.59 16.09
C LYS A 67 -17.44 14.87 16.91
N PRO A 68 -17.20 16.07 16.33
CA PRO A 68 -17.45 17.32 17.02
C PRO A 68 -18.89 17.32 17.48
N ARG A 69 -19.14 17.57 18.78
CA ARG A 69 -20.48 17.90 19.24
C ARG A 69 -20.80 19.24 18.59
N ASP A 70 -21.90 19.34 17.86
CA ASP A 70 -22.42 20.63 17.44
C ASP A 70 -22.50 21.48 18.71
N SER A 71 -21.63 22.48 18.77
CA SER A 71 -21.55 23.39 19.90
C SER A 71 -22.68 24.38 19.67
N ASP A 72 -23.70 24.29 20.53
CA ASP A 72 -24.80 25.26 20.64
C ASP A 72 -24.27 26.61 21.14
#